data_AF-A0A813HAM7-F1
#
_entry.id   AF-A0A813HAM7-F1
#
_cell.length_a   1.000
_cell.length_b   1.000
_cell.length_c   1.000
_cell.angle_alpha   90.00
_cell.angle_beta   90.00
_cell.angle_gamma   90.00
#
_symmetry.space_group_name_H-M   'P 1'
#
loop_
_entity.id
_entity.type
_entity.pdbx_description
1 polymer ?
#
loop_
_entity_poly.entity_id
_entity_poly.type
_entity_poly.pdbx_seq_one_letter_code
_entity_poly.pdbx_strand_id
1 'polypeptide(L)'
;MSEHLKGLSIGSDVDFKHIAPNVKIQYPFGKKTITMLVGGTGITPMIQALHAILGTASDTTQVTMIYGNKTQKDILCKELLDAWAANSGGRLKIVHVLSRAKDDASWKGETGHITKEILTTHAAPASDDTLVVVCGPPPMYNAFCGPRDEKELTVVVVVVVVFVVVIVAVVVIVVIGVIDVIAVAVIVAVVVIVVIGVAVIVVLIEKELTGILADMGYTAEQVFKF
;
A
#
# COMPACT_ATOMS: atom_id res chain seq x y z
N MET A 1 -8.51 7.35 17.51
CA MET A 1 -8.64 7.44 16.04
C MET A 1 -9.66 6.44 15.51
N SER A 2 -9.49 5.12 15.69
CA SER A 2 -10.44 4.11 15.20
C SER A 2 -11.89 4.31 15.69
N GLU A 3 -12.08 4.55 16.99
CA GLU A 3 -13.41 4.82 17.57
C GLU A 3 -14.02 6.12 17.07
N HIS A 4 -13.18 7.12 16.77
CA HIS A 4 -13.63 8.38 16.20
C HIS A 4 -14.18 8.16 14.78
N LEU A 5 -13.43 7.48 13.91
CA LEU A 5 -13.87 7.16 12.54
C LEU A 5 -15.15 6.30 12.52
N LYS A 6 -15.27 5.36 13.46
CA LYS A 6 -16.46 4.50 13.59
C LYS A 6 -17.72 5.28 14.00
N GLY A 7 -17.56 6.39 14.71
CA GLY A 7 -18.67 7.21 15.20
C GLY A 7 -19.20 8.24 14.19
N LEU A 8 -18.57 8.36 13.02
CA LEU A 8 -18.97 9.33 12.00
C LEU A 8 -20.20 8.85 11.22
N SER A 9 -21.12 9.78 10.96
CA SER A 9 -22.24 9.55 10.05
C SER A 9 -21.81 9.66 8.59
N ILE A 10 -22.55 9.01 7.69
CA ILE A 10 -22.37 9.18 6.24
C ILE A 10 -22.59 10.65 5.90
N GLY A 11 -21.65 11.25 5.17
CA GLY A 11 -21.64 12.68 4.83
C GLY A 11 -20.87 13.57 5.79
N SER A 12 -20.30 13.01 6.87
CA SER A 12 -19.36 13.74 7.73
C SER A 12 -18.01 13.92 7.05
N ASP A 13 -17.42 15.09 7.24
CA ASP A 13 -16.09 15.41 6.75
C ASP A 13 -15.00 14.78 7.63
N VAL A 14 -13.93 14.32 7.00
CA VAL A 14 -12.73 13.79 7.66
C VAL A 14 -11.50 14.34 6.96
N ASP A 15 -10.66 15.03 7.72
CA ASP A 15 -9.43 15.59 7.17
C ASP A 15 -8.32 14.53 7.10
N PHE A 16 -7.59 14.56 5.97
CA PHE A 16 -6.40 13.74 5.73
C PHE A 16 -5.23 14.65 5.31
N LYS A 17 -4.03 14.37 5.80
CA LYS A 17 -2.79 14.95 5.25
C LYS A 17 -2.02 13.83 4.56
N HIS A 18 -1.14 14.18 3.63
CA HIS A 18 -0.14 13.27 3.08
C HIS A 18 1.21 13.47 3.78
N ILE A 19 1.90 12.38 4.14
CA ILE A 19 3.29 12.39 4.62
C ILE A 19 4.14 11.90 3.48
N ALA A 20 5.39 12.36 3.45
CA ALA A 20 6.41 11.68 2.67
C ALA A 20 6.33 10.17 2.93
N PRO A 21 6.38 9.33 1.88
CA PRO A 21 6.16 7.90 2.03
C PRO A 21 7.10 7.29 3.07
N ASN A 22 6.54 6.67 4.11
CA ASN A 22 7.29 5.89 5.09
C ASN A 22 7.34 4.40 4.70
N VAL A 23 7.39 4.14 3.38
CA VAL A 23 7.44 2.78 2.84
C VAL A 23 8.86 2.53 2.37
N LYS A 24 9.52 1.51 2.96
CA LYS A 24 10.93 1.20 2.67
C LYS A 24 11.18 0.87 1.20
N ILE A 25 10.22 0.21 0.55
CA ILE A 25 10.29 -0.19 -0.86
C ILE A 25 9.00 0.24 -1.53
N GLN A 26 9.12 1.08 -2.56
CA GLN A 26 8.00 1.49 -3.39
C GLN A 26 7.98 0.71 -4.69
N TYR A 27 6.82 0.67 -5.34
CA TYR A 27 6.72 0.23 -6.72
C TYR A 27 7.57 1.15 -7.63
N PRO A 28 8.29 0.63 -8.63
CA PRO A 28 8.38 -0.79 -9.03
C PRO A 28 9.25 -1.62 -8.09
N PHE A 29 8.80 -2.84 -7.75
CA PHE A 29 9.50 -3.70 -6.79
C PHE A 29 10.76 -4.36 -7.36
N GLY A 30 10.83 -4.56 -8.69
CA GLY A 30 12.00 -5.16 -9.36
C GLY A 30 12.27 -6.62 -8.97
N LYS A 31 11.21 -7.39 -8.66
CA LYS A 31 11.30 -8.78 -8.19
C LYS A 31 10.41 -9.69 -8.99
N LYS A 32 10.86 -10.91 -9.29
CA LYS A 32 10.08 -11.87 -10.08
C LYS A 32 8.95 -12.48 -9.27
N THR A 33 9.17 -12.68 -7.97
CA THR A 33 8.18 -13.28 -7.08
C THR A 33 8.00 -12.47 -5.81
N ILE A 34 6.75 -12.37 -5.33
CA ILE A 34 6.41 -11.71 -4.09
C ILE A 34 5.55 -12.65 -3.23
N THR A 35 5.92 -12.83 -1.97
CA THR A 35 5.07 -13.47 -0.97
C THR A 35 4.52 -12.41 -0.02
N MET A 36 3.20 -12.25 0.02
CA MET A 36 2.51 -11.33 0.93
C MET A 36 1.95 -12.09 2.12
N LEU A 37 2.46 -11.83 3.33
CA LEU A 37 1.89 -12.35 4.57
C LEU A 37 0.96 -11.31 5.17
N VAL A 38 -0.32 -11.64 5.24
CA VAL A 38 -1.38 -10.68 5.54
C VAL A 38 -2.21 -11.15 6.73
N GLY A 39 -2.48 -10.27 7.67
CA GLY A 39 -3.39 -10.53 8.79
C GLY A 39 -4.45 -9.45 8.93
N GLY A 40 -5.73 -9.82 8.86
CA GLY A 40 -6.86 -8.91 9.08
C GLY A 40 -6.82 -7.66 8.19
N THR A 41 -6.79 -6.47 8.80
CA THR A 41 -6.75 -5.17 8.10
C THR A 41 -5.41 -4.85 7.43
N GLY A 42 -4.38 -5.67 7.64
CA GLY A 42 -3.09 -5.58 6.95
C GLY A 42 -3.17 -5.80 5.42
N ILE A 43 -4.35 -6.10 4.89
CA ILE A 43 -4.65 -6.19 3.46
C ILE A 43 -4.52 -4.85 2.73
N THR A 44 -4.68 -3.73 3.43
CA THR A 44 -4.72 -2.38 2.86
C THR A 44 -3.48 -1.99 2.04
N PRO A 45 -2.23 -2.15 2.53
CA PRO A 45 -1.04 -1.93 1.70
C PRO A 45 -0.90 -2.95 0.57
N MET A 46 -1.42 -4.16 0.74
CA MET A 46 -1.28 -5.24 -0.22
C MET A 46 -2.20 -5.03 -1.43
N ILE A 47 -3.41 -4.51 -1.23
CA ILE A 47 -4.31 -4.12 -2.32
C ILE A 47 -3.65 -3.04 -3.19
N GLN A 48 -2.99 -2.05 -2.57
CA GLN A 48 -2.28 -1.00 -3.31
C GLN A 48 -1.11 -1.58 -4.13
N ALA A 49 -0.32 -2.48 -3.54
CA ALA A 49 0.77 -3.17 -4.25
C ALA A 49 0.24 -4.03 -5.40
N LEU A 50 -0.80 -4.84 -5.15
CA LEU A 50 -1.43 -5.68 -6.17
C LEU A 50 -2.02 -4.87 -7.31
N HIS A 51 -2.66 -3.74 -7.01
CA HIS A 51 -3.21 -2.84 -8.04
C HIS A 51 -2.09 -2.37 -8.99
N ALA A 52 -0.94 -1.96 -8.46
CA ALA A 52 0.20 -1.55 -9.28
C ALA A 52 0.81 -2.70 -10.09
N ILE A 53 1.03 -3.87 -9.46
CA ILE A 53 1.62 -5.05 -10.12
C ILE A 53 0.71 -5.60 -11.21
N LEU A 54 -0.58 -5.80 -10.90
CA LEU A 54 -1.51 -6.43 -11.83
C LEU A 54 -1.99 -5.47 -12.93
N GLY A 55 -2.09 -4.18 -12.62
CA GLY A 55 -2.53 -3.13 -13.54
C GLY A 55 -1.46 -2.70 -14.55
N THR A 56 -0.18 -3.02 -14.32
CA THR A 56 0.91 -2.67 -15.24
C THR A 56 1.17 -3.83 -16.20
N ALA A 57 0.90 -3.62 -17.50
CA ALA A 57 0.99 -4.68 -18.52
C ALA A 57 2.39 -5.27 -18.71
N SER A 58 3.44 -4.46 -18.51
CA SER A 58 4.85 -4.90 -18.61
C SER A 58 5.34 -5.65 -17.37
N ASP A 59 4.55 -5.66 -16.28
CA ASP A 59 4.94 -6.28 -15.02
C ASP A 59 4.52 -7.76 -14.99
N THR A 60 5.52 -8.63 -14.92
CA THR A 60 5.33 -10.09 -14.92
C THR A 60 5.50 -10.71 -13.53
N THR A 61 5.52 -9.91 -12.45
CA THR A 61 5.73 -10.39 -11.09
C THR A 61 4.62 -11.38 -10.69
N GLN A 62 5.04 -12.52 -10.14
CA GLN A 62 4.14 -13.52 -9.57
C GLN A 62 3.97 -13.26 -8.08
N VAL A 63 2.73 -13.21 -7.61
CA VAL A 63 2.39 -12.89 -6.22
C VAL A 63 1.65 -14.05 -5.58
N THR A 64 2.17 -14.53 -4.45
CA THR A 64 1.40 -15.38 -3.54
C THR A 64 1.02 -14.58 -2.31
N MET A 65 -0.27 -14.46 -2.05
CA MET A 65 -0.80 -13.87 -0.83
C MET A 65 -1.26 -14.97 0.13
N ILE A 66 -0.71 -15.00 1.34
CA ILE A 66 -1.17 -15.86 2.44
C ILE A 66 -1.92 -14.96 3.42
N TYR A 67 -3.25 -15.07 3.42
CA TYR A 67 -4.14 -14.14 4.11
C TYR A 67 -4.84 -14.81 5.30
N GLY A 68 -4.43 -14.43 6.50
CA GLY A 68 -4.97 -14.91 7.77
C GLY A 68 -6.16 -14.09 8.29
N ASN A 69 -7.28 -14.76 8.54
CA ASN A 69 -8.49 -14.19 9.14
C ASN A 69 -9.04 -15.09 10.26
N LYS A 70 -10.05 -14.63 10.99
CA LYS A 70 -10.71 -15.46 12.02
C LYS A 70 -11.69 -16.43 11.37
N THR A 71 -12.67 -15.89 10.65
CA THR A 71 -13.68 -16.64 9.90
C THR A 71 -13.73 -16.19 8.44
N GLN A 72 -14.47 -16.89 7.59
CA GLN A 72 -14.64 -16.53 6.19
C GLN A 72 -15.33 -15.15 6.01
N LYS A 73 -16.20 -14.76 6.94
CA LYS A 73 -16.86 -13.45 6.95
C LYS A 73 -15.91 -12.30 7.27
N ASP A 74 -14.78 -12.59 7.91
CA ASP A 74 -13.77 -11.59 8.26
C ASP A 74 -12.78 -11.31 7.13
N ILE A 75 -12.91 -12.00 5.98
CA ILE A 75 -12.06 -11.79 4.80
C ILE A 75 -12.49 -10.48 4.14
N LEU A 76 -11.70 -9.43 4.34
CA LEU A 76 -11.95 -8.13 3.73
C LEU A 76 -11.66 -8.17 2.23
N CYS A 77 -12.49 -7.48 1.45
CA CYS A 77 -12.34 -7.36 -0.02
C CYS A 77 -12.29 -8.71 -0.77
N LYS A 78 -12.93 -9.76 -0.23
CA LYS A 78 -12.87 -11.11 -0.80
C LYS A 78 -13.24 -11.15 -2.29
N GLU A 79 -14.35 -10.52 -2.68
CA GLU A 79 -14.82 -10.53 -4.07
C GLU A 79 -13.83 -9.85 -5.03
N LEU A 80 -13.24 -8.73 -4.61
CA LEU A 80 -12.19 -8.03 -5.38
C LEU A 80 -10.96 -8.92 -5.56
N LEU A 81 -10.53 -9.56 -4.47
CA LEU A 81 -9.38 -10.45 -4.46
C LEU A 81 -9.59 -11.69 -5.35
N ASP A 82 -10.77 -12.31 -5.28
CA ASP A 82 -11.15 -13.45 -6.13
C ASP A 82 -11.15 -13.03 -7.62
N ALA A 83 -11.72 -11.87 -7.92
CA ALA A 83 -11.74 -11.33 -9.28
C ALA A 83 -10.33 -11.05 -9.80
N TRP A 84 -9.45 -10.48 -8.99
CA TRP A 84 -8.05 -10.26 -9.37
C TRP A 84 -7.30 -11.57 -9.57
N ALA A 85 -7.48 -12.55 -8.68
CA ALA A 85 -6.86 -13.86 -8.85
C ALA A 85 -7.31 -14.52 -10.18
N ALA A 86 -8.61 -14.50 -10.48
CA ALA A 86 -9.17 -15.08 -11.70
C ALA A 86 -8.66 -14.39 -12.98
N ASN A 87 -8.52 -13.06 -12.96
CA ASN A 87 -8.11 -12.26 -14.12
C ASN A 87 -6.59 -12.09 -14.25
N SER A 88 -5.81 -12.53 -13.26
CA SER A 88 -4.35 -12.31 -13.24
C SER A 88 -3.57 -13.16 -14.26
N GLY A 89 -4.22 -14.11 -14.92
CA GLY A 89 -3.55 -15.10 -15.78
C GLY A 89 -2.66 -16.07 -14.98
N GLY A 90 -2.99 -16.32 -13.71
CA GLY A 90 -2.22 -17.17 -12.81
C GLY A 90 -1.09 -16.45 -12.06
N ARG A 91 -0.88 -15.15 -12.31
CA ARG A 91 0.13 -14.35 -11.60
C ARG A 91 -0.19 -14.12 -10.13
N LEU A 92 -1.47 -14.13 -9.74
CA LEU A 92 -1.90 -13.95 -8.36
C LEU A 92 -2.50 -15.26 -7.80
N LYS A 93 -1.85 -15.80 -6.77
CA LYS A 93 -2.35 -16.91 -5.96
C LYS A 93 -2.71 -16.40 -4.57
N ILE A 94 -3.92 -16.72 -4.10
CA ILE A 94 -4.38 -16.35 -2.75
C ILE A 94 -4.64 -17.61 -1.94
N VAL A 95 -4.05 -17.68 -0.75
CA VAL A 95 -4.19 -18.76 0.20
C VAL A 95 -4.76 -18.18 1.48
N HIS A 96 -6.02 -18.49 1.76
CA HIS A 96 -6.67 -18.06 2.98
C HIS A 96 -6.40 -19.03 4.12
N VAL A 97 -6.13 -18.48 5.32
CA VAL A 97 -5.89 -19.24 6.55
C VAL A 97 -6.89 -18.77 7.60
N LEU A 98 -7.75 -19.66 8.10
CA LEU A 98 -8.78 -19.31 9.08
C LEU A 98 -8.48 -19.88 10.47
N SER A 99 -8.29 -19.01 11.46
CA SER A 99 -8.01 -19.41 12.85
C SER A 99 -9.23 -19.97 13.59
N ARG A 100 -10.44 -19.69 13.09
CA ARG A 100 -11.71 -20.24 13.59
C ARG A 100 -12.47 -20.97 12.47
N ALA A 101 -11.73 -21.70 11.62
CA ALA A 101 -12.31 -22.53 10.56
C ALA A 101 -13.36 -23.54 11.06
N LYS A 102 -13.20 -24.04 12.28
CA LYS A 102 -14.15 -25.00 12.91
C LYS A 102 -15.58 -24.46 13.04
N ASP A 103 -15.76 -23.14 12.98
CA ASP A 103 -17.06 -22.50 13.04
C ASP A 103 -17.78 -22.54 11.67
N ASP A 104 -17.12 -23.05 10.63
CA ASP A 104 -17.63 -23.18 9.26
C ASP A 104 -17.24 -24.54 8.64
N ALA A 105 -18.20 -25.47 8.61
CA ALA A 105 -18.00 -26.81 8.05
C ALA A 105 -17.74 -26.82 6.53
N SER A 106 -17.99 -25.72 5.82
CA SER A 106 -17.75 -25.62 4.38
C SER A 106 -16.29 -25.24 4.04
N TRP A 107 -15.50 -24.87 5.04
CA TRP A 107 -14.12 -24.45 4.84
C TRP A 107 -13.21 -25.62 4.43
N LYS A 108 -12.56 -25.47 3.27
CA LYS A 108 -11.60 -26.45 2.72
C LYS A 108 -10.17 -25.92 2.61
N GLY A 109 -9.95 -24.67 3.02
CA GLY A 109 -8.64 -24.03 2.98
C GLY A 109 -7.81 -24.32 4.22
N GLU A 110 -6.72 -23.57 4.37
CA GLU A 110 -5.82 -23.70 5.52
C GLU A 110 -6.51 -23.27 6.82
N THR A 111 -6.13 -23.91 7.93
CA THR A 111 -6.76 -23.68 9.24
C THR A 111 -5.72 -23.34 10.31
N GLY A 112 -6.14 -22.58 11.31
CA GLY A 112 -5.27 -22.15 12.40
C GLY A 112 -4.55 -20.82 12.09
N HIS A 113 -3.26 -20.78 12.35
CA HIS A 113 -2.41 -19.62 12.09
C HIS A 113 -1.47 -19.90 10.93
N ILE A 114 -0.85 -18.87 10.36
CA ILE A 114 0.21 -19.07 9.37
C ILE A 114 1.35 -19.82 10.08
N THR A 115 1.69 -21.00 9.60
CA THR A 115 2.76 -21.85 10.15
C THR A 115 3.87 -22.05 9.13
N LYS A 116 4.98 -22.65 9.57
CA LYS A 116 6.10 -23.00 8.68
C LYS A 116 5.65 -23.93 7.56
N GLU A 117 4.74 -24.85 7.82
CA GLU A 117 4.23 -25.82 6.85
C GLU A 117 3.45 -25.13 5.72
N ILE A 118 2.57 -24.19 6.09
CA ILE A 118 1.83 -23.35 5.13
C ILE A 118 2.81 -22.53 4.29
N LEU A 119 3.81 -21.93 4.93
CA LEU A 119 4.84 -21.16 4.21
C LEU A 119 5.62 -22.04 3.24
N THR A 120 6.10 -23.21 3.67
CA THR A 120 6.84 -24.14 2.81
C THR A 120 6.00 -24.64 1.63
N THR A 121 4.69 -24.81 1.82
CA THR A 121 3.78 -25.30 0.78
C THR A 121 3.40 -24.21 -0.24
N HIS A 122 3.22 -22.97 0.22
CA HIS A 122 2.59 -21.93 -0.59
C HIS A 122 3.50 -20.77 -0.96
N ALA A 123 4.43 -20.38 -0.10
CA ALA A 123 5.28 -19.21 -0.34
C ALA A 123 6.19 -19.43 -1.56
N ALA A 124 6.61 -18.33 -2.17
CA ALA A 124 7.64 -18.39 -3.18
C ALA A 124 8.95 -18.91 -2.56
N PRO A 125 9.72 -19.74 -3.28
CA PRO A 125 11.03 -20.18 -2.81
C PRO A 125 11.94 -18.99 -2.48
N ALA A 126 12.78 -19.14 -1.47
CA ALA A 126 13.77 -18.11 -1.16
C ALA A 126 14.75 -17.95 -2.34
N SER A 127 14.87 -16.72 -2.84
CA SER A 127 15.82 -16.35 -3.90
C SER A 127 16.08 -14.85 -3.85
N ASP A 128 17.14 -14.39 -4.52
CA ASP A 128 17.44 -12.96 -4.63
C ASP A 128 16.35 -12.19 -5.40
N ASP A 129 15.56 -12.90 -6.23
CA ASP A 129 14.42 -12.38 -6.99
C ASP A 129 13.08 -12.51 -6.24
N THR A 130 13.10 -12.96 -4.98
CA THR A 130 11.92 -13.14 -4.13
C THR A 130 11.84 -12.04 -3.09
N LEU A 131 10.69 -11.37 -3.00
CA LEU A 131 10.40 -10.40 -1.95
C LEU A 131 9.29 -10.92 -1.02
N VAL A 132 9.52 -10.87 0.29
CA VAL A 132 8.49 -11.19 1.28
C VAL A 132 8.04 -9.91 1.94
N VAL A 133 6.75 -9.60 1.89
CA VAL A 133 6.15 -8.44 2.57
C VAL A 133 5.17 -8.89 3.65
N VAL A 134 5.29 -8.33 4.84
CA VAL A 134 4.46 -8.70 6.00
C VAL A 134 3.65 -7.51 6.49
N CYS A 135 2.33 -7.67 6.59
CA CYS A 135 1.46 -6.70 7.26
C CYS A 135 0.33 -7.38 8.04
N GLY A 136 0.27 -7.17 9.35
CA GLY A 136 -0.70 -7.83 10.20
C GLY A 136 -0.64 -7.41 11.67
N PRO A 137 -1.23 -8.18 12.59
CA PRO A 137 -1.20 -7.85 14.01
C PRO A 137 0.20 -8.08 14.63
N PRO A 138 0.51 -7.47 15.80
CA PRO A 138 1.82 -7.62 16.44
C PRO A 138 2.34 -9.07 16.61
N PRO A 139 1.49 -10.07 16.95
CA PRO A 139 1.95 -11.47 17.02
C PRO A 139 2.48 -12.01 15.69
N MET A 140 1.90 -11.59 14.56
CA MET A 140 2.37 -11.98 13.23
C MET A 140 3.73 -11.35 12.94
N TYR A 141 3.89 -10.06 13.25
CA TYR A 141 5.19 -9.41 13.11
C TYR A 141 6.26 -10.08 13.97
N ASN A 142 5.98 -10.41 15.22
CA ASN A 142 6.96 -11.03 16.11
C ASN A 142 7.33 -12.46 15.66
N ALA A 143 6.42 -13.16 14.98
CA ALA A 143 6.66 -14.51 14.49
C ALA A 143 7.49 -14.55 13.20
N PHE A 144 7.26 -13.59 12.29
CA PHE A 144 7.84 -13.64 10.93
C PHE A 144 8.93 -12.60 10.69
N CYS A 145 8.95 -11.52 11.46
CA CYS A 145 9.94 -10.47 11.32
C CYS A 145 10.98 -10.64 12.43
N GLY A 146 12.26 -10.67 12.05
CA GLY A 146 13.37 -10.64 13.00
C GLY A 146 13.42 -9.32 13.79
N PRO A 147 14.49 -9.11 14.59
CA PRO A 147 14.78 -7.83 15.24
C PRO A 147 14.65 -6.68 14.23
N ARG A 148 13.96 -5.60 14.62
CA ARG A 148 13.62 -4.48 13.71
C ARG A 148 14.77 -3.47 13.53
N ASP A 149 15.83 -3.71 14.28
CA ASP A 149 16.97 -2.87 14.58
C ASP A 149 18.27 -3.38 13.92
N GLU A 150 18.23 -4.53 13.26
CA GLU A 150 19.34 -5.05 12.45
C GLU A 150 19.25 -4.61 10.98
N LYS A 151 20.42 -4.49 10.31
CA LYS A 151 20.48 -4.28 8.86
C LYS A 151 19.84 -5.48 8.16
N GLU A 152 18.88 -5.17 7.29
CA GLU A 152 18.06 -6.05 6.45
C GLU A 152 18.49 -7.52 6.36
N LEU A 153 17.62 -8.41 6.85
CA LEU A 153 17.58 -9.77 6.34
C LEU A 153 17.03 -9.72 4.91
N THR A 154 17.84 -10.11 3.93
CA THR A 154 17.53 -10.13 2.49
C THR A 154 16.30 -10.99 2.12
N VAL A 155 15.63 -11.61 3.09
CA VAL A 155 14.54 -12.57 2.88
C VAL A 155 13.23 -12.20 3.61
N VAL A 156 13.18 -11.11 4.41
CA VAL A 156 11.91 -10.66 5.04
C VAL A 156 11.86 -9.14 5.08
N VAL A 157 10.99 -8.54 4.26
CA VAL A 157 10.74 -7.10 4.27
C VAL A 157 9.47 -6.79 5.05
N VAL A 158 9.65 -6.11 6.18
CA VAL A 158 8.56 -5.62 7.03
C VAL A 158 7.97 -4.36 6.40
N VAL A 159 6.72 -4.41 5.94
CA VAL A 159 5.98 -3.20 5.56
C VAL A 159 5.27 -2.71 6.82
N VAL A 160 5.81 -1.67 7.44
CA VAL A 160 5.19 -0.97 8.57
C VAL A 160 4.37 0.19 8.01
N VAL A 161 3.06 0.03 7.89
CA VAL A 161 2.16 1.16 7.59
C VAL A 161 1.85 1.88 8.92
N VAL A 162 2.59 2.94 9.21
CA VAL A 162 2.31 3.81 10.38
C VAL A 162 1.32 4.88 9.96
N PHE A 163 0.08 4.75 10.43
CA PHE A 163 -1.03 5.71 10.30
C PHE A 163 -0.73 7.00 11.10
N VAL A 164 0.00 7.98 10.54
CA VAL A 164 0.20 9.28 11.24
C VAL A 164 0.23 10.41 10.23
N VAL A 165 -0.95 10.92 9.81
CA VAL A 165 -0.96 12.00 8.83
C VAL A 165 -2.18 12.93 8.84
N VAL A 166 -2.31 13.84 9.81
CA VAL A 166 -3.16 15.07 9.67
C VAL A 166 -2.63 16.28 10.46
N ILE A 167 -1.66 16.11 11.36
CA ILE A 167 -1.53 16.99 12.53
C ILE A 167 -0.98 18.40 12.26
N VAL A 168 -0.25 18.66 11.17
CA VAL A 168 0.57 19.90 11.10
C VAL A 168 -0.04 21.04 10.26
N ALA A 169 -1.01 20.78 9.38
CA ALA A 169 -1.56 21.84 8.52
C ALA A 169 -2.58 22.75 9.23
N VAL A 170 -3.37 22.20 10.15
CA VAL A 170 -4.31 22.97 10.99
C VAL A 170 -3.58 24.02 11.83
N VAL A 171 -2.31 23.78 12.18
CA VAL A 171 -1.48 24.75 12.91
C VAL A 171 -1.35 26.07 12.14
N VAL A 172 -1.30 26.05 10.80
CA VAL A 172 -1.17 27.27 9.98
C VAL A 172 -2.48 28.03 9.89
N ILE A 173 -3.64 27.35 9.84
CA ILE A 173 -4.96 28.01 9.81
C ILE A 173 -5.29 28.64 11.17
N VAL A 174 -4.88 28.00 12.27
CA VAL A 174 -5.03 28.55 13.63
C VAL A 174 -4.21 29.85 13.79
N VAL A 175 -3.08 29.98 13.11
CA VAL A 175 -2.25 31.22 13.14
C VAL A 175 -2.92 32.37 12.37
N ILE A 176 -3.74 32.10 11.35
CA ILE A 176 -4.45 33.13 10.55
C ILE A 176 -5.56 33.81 11.37
N GLY A 177 -6.06 33.17 12.44
CA GLY A 177 -7.08 33.76 13.32
C GLY A 177 -6.57 34.84 14.28
N VAL A 178 -5.27 35.15 14.29
CA VAL A 178 -4.63 35.95 15.36
C VAL A 178 -3.77 37.13 14.84
N ILE A 179 -3.55 37.30 13.52
CA ILE A 179 -2.53 38.23 13.01
C ILE A 179 -3.06 39.29 12.05
N ASP A 180 -2.52 40.49 12.20
CA ASP A 180 -2.71 41.73 11.44
C ASP A 180 -2.72 41.56 9.91
N VAL A 181 -3.50 42.40 9.20
CA VAL A 181 -3.82 42.29 7.76
C VAL A 181 -2.56 42.29 6.87
N ILE A 182 -1.48 42.92 7.34
CA ILE A 182 -0.18 42.98 6.66
C ILE A 182 0.51 41.59 6.63
N ALA A 183 0.35 40.75 7.66
CA ALA A 183 0.93 39.41 7.68
C ALA A 183 0.15 38.44 6.78
N VAL A 184 -1.17 38.62 6.67
CA VAL A 184 -2.03 37.86 5.75
C VAL A 184 -1.61 38.11 4.29
N ALA A 185 -1.29 39.36 3.92
CA ALA A 185 -0.81 39.69 2.59
C ALA A 185 0.54 39.04 2.25
N VAL A 186 1.47 38.97 3.21
CA VAL A 186 2.78 38.31 3.03
C VAL A 186 2.61 36.80 2.90
N ILE A 187 1.75 36.18 3.71
CA ILE A 187 1.47 34.74 3.64
C ILE A 187 0.80 34.37 2.31
N VAL A 188 -0.18 35.16 1.87
CA VAL A 188 -0.83 34.96 0.56
C VAL A 188 0.18 35.12 -0.57
N ALA A 189 1.08 36.10 -0.51
CA ALA A 189 2.13 36.27 -1.51
C ALA A 189 3.10 35.07 -1.55
N VAL A 190 3.52 34.55 -0.39
CA VAL A 190 4.39 33.36 -0.30
C VAL A 190 3.67 32.11 -0.83
N VAL A 191 2.40 31.92 -0.50
CA VAL A 191 1.58 30.81 -1.01
C VAL A 191 1.42 30.91 -2.53
N VAL A 192 1.15 32.09 -3.08
CA VAL A 192 1.04 32.30 -4.53
C VAL A 192 2.38 32.02 -5.22
N ILE A 193 3.51 32.46 -4.66
CA ILE A 193 4.85 32.16 -5.21
C ILE A 193 5.15 30.66 -5.16
N VAL A 194 4.79 29.98 -4.07
CA VAL A 194 4.98 28.52 -3.94
C VAL A 194 4.08 27.76 -4.91
N VAL A 195 2.82 28.18 -5.09
CA VAL A 195 1.88 27.55 -6.04
C VAL A 195 2.33 27.75 -7.48
N ILE A 196 2.78 28.96 -7.85
CA ILE A 196 3.36 29.24 -9.17
C ILE A 196 4.66 28.44 -9.36
N GLY A 197 5.51 28.35 -8.34
CA GLY A 197 6.75 27.56 -8.38
C GLY A 197 6.47 26.07 -8.58
N VAL A 198 5.49 25.51 -7.87
CA VAL A 198 5.06 24.11 -8.04
C VAL A 198 4.45 23.90 -9.43
N ALA A 199 3.62 24.81 -9.93
CA ALA A 199 3.06 24.72 -11.28
C ALA A 199 4.15 24.75 -12.36
N VAL A 200 5.18 25.60 -12.20
CA VAL A 200 6.33 25.67 -13.12
C VAL A 200 7.15 24.38 -13.05
N ILE A 201 7.36 23.82 -11.85
CA ILE A 201 8.06 22.53 -11.68
C ILE A 201 7.27 21.39 -12.33
N VAL A 202 5.96 21.34 -12.16
CA VAL A 202 5.10 20.32 -12.81
C VAL A 202 5.17 20.43 -14.34
N VAL A 203 5.12 21.65 -14.89
CA VAL A 203 5.24 21.87 -16.33
C VAL A 203 6.65 21.53 -16.86
N LEU A 204 7.70 21.77 -16.07
CA LEU A 204 9.08 21.40 -16.43
C LEU A 204 9.28 19.88 -16.38
N ILE A 205 8.72 19.21 -15.37
CA ILE A 205 8.73 17.75 -15.26
C ILE A 205 7.94 17.12 -16.40
N GLU A 206 6.77 17.66 -16.76
CA GLU A 206 6.01 17.18 -17.92
C GLU A 206 6.80 17.33 -19.22
N LYS A 207 7.54 18.43 -19.40
CA LYS A 207 8.37 18.63 -20.59
C LYS A 207 9.58 17.71 -20.64
N GLU A 208 10.27 17.48 -19.52
CA GLU A 208 11.37 16.50 -19.46
C GLU A 208 10.84 15.08 -19.68
N LEU A 209 9.73 14.71 -19.04
CA LEU A 209 9.14 13.39 -19.18
C LEU A 209 8.66 13.14 -20.62
N THR A 210 8.06 14.14 -21.27
CA THR A 210 7.64 14.03 -22.68
C THR A 210 8.86 13.92 -23.62
N GLY A 211 9.97 14.60 -23.31
CA GLY A 211 11.23 14.47 -24.06
C GLY A 211 11.86 13.08 -23.91
N ILE A 212 11.93 12.56 -22.68
CA ILE A 212 12.43 11.21 -22.39
C ILE A 212 11.56 10.14 -23.06
N LEU A 213 10.24 10.31 -23.04
CA LEU A 213 9.30 9.38 -23.67
C LEU A 213 9.37 9.43 -25.21
N ALA A 214 9.63 10.59 -25.80
CA ALA A 214 9.86 10.73 -27.23
C ALA A 214 11.17 10.05 -27.69
N ASP A 215 12.25 10.18 -26.91
CA ASP A 215 13.54 9.50 -27.17
C ASP A 215 13.42 7.97 -27.06
N MET A 216 12.42 7.49 -26.29
CA MET A 216 12.07 6.07 -26.17
C MET A 216 11.03 5.59 -27.21
N GLY A 217 10.64 6.44 -28.17
CA GLY A 217 9.77 6.08 -29.28
C GLY A 217 8.27 6.12 -28.99
N TYR A 218 7.85 6.68 -27.85
CA TYR A 218 6.43 6.83 -27.50
C TYR A 218 5.85 8.12 -28.09
N THR A 219 4.68 8.02 -28.73
CA THR A 219 3.97 9.19 -29.24
C THR A 219 3.15 9.84 -28.13
N ALA A 220 3.01 11.17 -28.15
CA ALA A 220 2.26 11.93 -27.14
C ALA A 220 0.81 11.42 -26.97
N GLU A 221 0.23 10.81 -27.99
CA GLU A 221 -1.11 10.22 -27.97
C GLU A 221 -1.22 8.94 -27.12
N GLN A 222 -0.10 8.24 -26.88
CA GLN A 222 -0.03 7.04 -26.04
C GLN A 222 0.17 7.36 -24.55
N VAL A 223 0.70 8.55 -24.23
CA VAL A 223 1.04 8.97 -22.86
C VAL A 223 -0.19 9.47 -22.09
N PHE A 224 -1.22 9.96 -22.80
CA PHE A 224 -2.36 10.66 -22.19
C PHE A 224 -3.75 10.03 -22.43
N LYS A 225 -3.82 8.77 -22.88
CA LYS A 225 -5.09 8.00 -22.84
C LYS A 225 -5.07 7.05 -21.65
N PHE A 226 -5.51 7.52 -20.48
CA PHE A 226 -6.34 6.82 -19.47
C PHE A 226 -6.79 7.83 -18.41
#